data_AF-A0A6J1SQT3-F1
#
_entry.id   AF-A0A6J1SQT3-F1
#
_cell.length_a   1.000
_cell.length_b   1.000
_cell.length_c   1.000
_cell.angle_alpha   90.00
_cell.angle_beta   90.00
_cell.angle_gamma   90.00
#
_symmetry.space_group_name_H-M   'P 1'
#
loop_
_entity.id
_entity.type
_entity.pdbx_description
1 polymer ?
#
loop_
_entity_poly.entity_id
_entity_poly.type
_entity_poly.pdbx_seq_one_letter_code
_entity_poly.pdbx_strand_id
1 'polypeptide(L)'
;MKPSSFLLFLGSLVVCLLAQNTSAQGLENLRCLICKQIVQDLQQIITKVDPKKKVEVGSYRLDAEGNSKHNVIPYALSEMHISDSLETVCKGIDDYVRATRKDSGELVLLKLVIDGKMNSDMSEVDIIQDGDLNKSLKYYCDGIVEEYEEDIVKMFQKKEKSAENKLCQDVTKLCKPMASIHDDL
;
A
#
# COMPACT_ATOMS: atom_id res chain seq x y z
N MET A 1 -42.74 -25.03 -35.84
CA MET A 1 -41.65 -24.21 -35.27
C MET A 1 -41.38 -24.68 -33.84
N LYS A 2 -40.15 -25.10 -33.51
CA LYS A 2 -39.80 -25.63 -32.17
C LYS A 2 -39.34 -24.48 -31.25
N PRO A 3 -39.93 -24.30 -30.05
CA PRO A 3 -39.61 -23.21 -29.14
C PRO A 3 -38.32 -23.41 -28.33
N SER A 4 -37.59 -24.52 -28.52
CA SER A 4 -36.44 -24.85 -27.66
C SER A 4 -35.16 -24.08 -27.99
N SER A 5 -35.12 -23.35 -29.11
CA SER A 5 -33.92 -22.63 -29.53
C SER A 5 -33.82 -21.23 -28.90
N PHE A 6 -34.92 -20.65 -28.42
CA PHE A 6 -34.94 -19.27 -27.89
C PHE A 6 -34.49 -19.20 -26.41
N LEU A 7 -34.79 -20.25 -25.64
CA LEU A 7 -34.38 -20.37 -24.23
C LEU A 7 -32.86 -20.56 -24.05
N LEU A 8 -32.18 -21.15 -25.05
CA LEU A 8 -30.73 -21.35 -25.03
C LEU A 8 -29.94 -20.05 -25.20
N PHE A 9 -30.47 -19.08 -25.95
CA PHE A 9 -29.80 -17.78 -26.15
C PHE A 9 -29.97 -16.84 -24.94
N LEU A 10 -31.12 -16.88 -24.27
CA LEU A 10 -31.37 -16.08 -23.05
C LEU A 10 -30.52 -16.57 -21.86
N GLY A 11 -30.29 -17.88 -21.74
CA GLY A 11 -29.42 -18.43 -20.70
C GLY A 11 -27.95 -18.02 -20.85
N SER A 12 -27.46 -17.91 -22.10
CA SER A 12 -26.07 -17.52 -22.39
C SER A 12 -25.76 -16.06 -22.06
N LEU A 13 -26.72 -15.14 -22.29
CA LEU A 13 -26.53 -13.71 -22.02
C LEU A 13 -26.43 -13.39 -20.51
N VAL A 14 -27.16 -14.13 -19.67
CA VAL A 14 -27.16 -13.95 -18.20
C VAL A 14 -25.85 -14.43 -17.57
N VAL A 15 -25.22 -15.48 -18.10
CA VAL A 15 -23.94 -15.99 -17.58
C VAL A 15 -22.77 -15.02 -17.85
N CYS A 16 -22.79 -14.29 -18.95
CA CYS A 16 -21.75 -13.28 -19.24
C CYS A 16 -21.83 -12.03 -18.34
N LEU A 17 -23.01 -11.65 -17.85
CA LEU A 17 -23.16 -10.47 -16.98
C LEU A 17 -22.65 -10.70 -15.56
N LEU A 18 -22.66 -11.94 -15.06
CA LEU A 18 -22.18 -12.27 -13.72
C LEU A 18 -20.64 -12.40 -13.64
N ALA A 19 -19.95 -12.56 -14.77
CA ALA A 19 -18.51 -12.76 -14.81
C ALA A 19 -17.68 -11.46 -14.76
N GLN A 20 -18.31 -10.27 -14.78
CA GLN A 20 -17.60 -8.99 -14.91
C GLN A 20 -17.12 -8.38 -13.59
N ASN A 21 -17.47 -8.95 -12.43
CA ASN A 21 -17.21 -8.33 -11.12
C ASN A 21 -15.96 -8.85 -10.40
N THR A 22 -15.35 -9.96 -10.82
CA THR A 22 -14.26 -10.60 -10.07
C THR A 22 -12.92 -9.90 -10.23
N SER A 23 -12.63 -9.34 -11.41
CA SER A 23 -11.34 -8.68 -11.70
C SER A 23 -11.18 -7.34 -10.98
N ALA A 24 -12.27 -6.56 -10.88
CA ALA A 24 -12.27 -5.27 -10.19
C ALA A 24 -12.03 -5.43 -8.68
N GLN A 25 -12.65 -6.42 -8.05
CA GLN A 25 -12.46 -6.69 -6.61
C GLN A 25 -11.03 -7.11 -6.27
N GLY A 26 -10.38 -7.93 -7.12
CA GLY A 26 -8.99 -8.35 -6.90
C GLY A 26 -8.00 -7.19 -6.98
N LEU A 27 -8.23 -6.22 -7.87
CA LEU A 27 -7.37 -5.05 -8.03
C LEU A 27 -7.51 -4.07 -6.85
N GLU A 28 -8.73 -3.78 -6.41
CA GLU A 28 -8.97 -2.92 -5.24
C GLU A 28 -8.32 -3.51 -3.97
N ASN A 29 -8.48 -4.82 -3.76
CA ASN A 29 -7.83 -5.51 -2.64
C ASN A 29 -6.31 -5.42 -2.70
N LEU A 30 -5.71 -5.51 -3.90
CA LEU A 30 -4.27 -5.38 -4.07
C LEU A 30 -3.77 -3.97 -3.71
N ARG A 31 -4.44 -2.92 -4.19
CA ARG A 31 -4.04 -1.53 -3.88
C ARG A 31 -4.17 -1.23 -2.39
N CYS A 32 -5.21 -1.77 -1.73
CA CYS A 32 -5.33 -1.72 -0.28
C CYS A 32 -4.12 -2.38 0.42
N LEU A 33 -3.74 -3.59 0.03
CA LEU A 33 -2.60 -4.30 0.62
C LEU A 33 -1.28 -3.53 0.45
N ILE A 34 -1.05 -2.95 -0.73
CA ILE A 34 0.15 -2.15 -1.02
C ILE A 34 0.15 -0.88 -0.17
N CYS A 35 -0.98 -0.18 -0.04
CA CYS A 35 -1.09 0.98 0.83
C CYS A 35 -0.70 0.64 2.28
N LYS A 36 -1.21 -0.48 2.81
CA LYS A 36 -0.87 -0.93 4.16
C LYS A 36 0.63 -1.23 4.29
N GLN A 37 1.19 -1.93 3.30
CA GLN A 37 2.61 -2.27 3.29
C GLN A 37 3.50 -1.02 3.28
N ILE A 38 3.13 0.02 2.51
CA ILE A 38 3.84 1.31 2.51
C ILE A 38 3.94 1.89 3.92
N VAL A 39 2.80 1.97 4.62
CA VAL A 39 2.77 2.55 5.97
C VAL A 39 3.59 1.70 6.95
N GLN A 40 3.50 0.38 6.86
CA GLN A 40 4.23 -0.54 7.73
C GLN A 40 5.75 -0.42 7.53
N ASP A 41 6.23 -0.45 6.28
CA ASP A 41 7.65 -0.37 5.99
C ASP A 41 8.22 1.02 6.31
N LEU A 42 7.48 2.09 6.02
CA LEU A 42 7.87 3.43 6.40
C LEU A 42 7.99 3.57 7.93
N GLN A 43 7.02 3.03 8.68
CA GLN A 43 7.06 3.02 10.14
C GLN A 43 8.29 2.24 10.66
N GLN A 44 8.65 1.12 10.03
CA GLN A 44 9.86 0.38 10.39
C GLN A 44 11.14 1.18 10.13
N ILE A 45 11.22 1.90 9.01
CA ILE A 45 12.38 2.75 8.70
C ILE A 45 12.51 3.87 9.74
N ILE A 46 11.43 4.59 10.00
CA ILE A 46 11.41 5.74 10.91
C ILE A 46 11.74 5.32 12.35
N THR A 47 11.24 4.18 12.82
CA THR A 47 11.51 3.70 14.18
C THR A 47 12.94 3.21 14.40
N LYS A 48 13.67 2.85 13.32
CA LYS A 48 15.08 2.45 13.37
C LYS A 48 16.05 3.64 13.42
N VAL A 49 15.58 4.87 13.19
CA VAL A 49 16.41 6.07 13.27
C VAL A 49 16.85 6.36 14.70
N ASP A 50 18.10 6.75 14.91
CA ASP A 50 18.59 7.21 16.21
C ASP A 50 17.77 8.43 16.69
N PRO A 51 17.07 8.34 17.85
CA PRO A 51 16.25 9.44 18.37
C PRO A 51 17.06 10.69 18.72
N LYS A 52 18.39 10.59 18.86
CA LYS A 52 19.29 11.73 19.11
C LYS A 52 19.67 12.47 17.83
N LYS A 53 19.49 11.85 16.65
CA LYS A 53 19.81 12.48 15.37
C LYS A 53 18.82 13.61 15.09
N LYS A 54 19.34 14.82 14.95
CA LYS A 54 18.56 16.03 14.68
C LYS A 54 19.01 16.69 13.38
N VAL A 55 18.14 17.52 12.82
CA VAL A 55 18.40 18.30 11.61
C VAL A 55 17.84 19.70 11.77
N GLU A 56 18.53 20.67 11.18
CA GLU A 56 18.05 22.05 11.08
C GLU A 56 17.10 22.19 9.89
N VAL A 57 15.92 22.74 10.15
CA VAL A 57 14.89 23.01 9.14
C VAL A 57 14.49 24.48 9.22
N GLY A 58 14.10 25.08 8.11
CA GLY A 58 13.70 26.48 8.08
C GLY A 58 14.07 27.16 6.76
N SER A 59 13.63 28.40 6.60
CA SER A 59 13.93 29.16 5.39
C SER A 59 15.32 29.77 5.48
N TYR A 60 16.08 29.71 4.38
CA TYR A 60 17.29 30.53 4.19
C TYR A 60 17.00 32.03 4.03
N ARG A 61 15.72 32.45 4.11
CA ARG A 61 15.35 33.86 4.08
C ARG A 61 15.77 34.53 5.39
N LEU A 62 16.55 35.59 5.25
CA LEU A 62 16.92 36.47 6.34
C LEU A 62 15.77 37.41 6.68
N ASP A 63 15.56 37.68 7.96
CA ASP A 63 14.70 38.77 8.41
C ASP A 63 15.34 40.15 8.13
N ALA A 64 14.64 41.22 8.48
CA ALA A 64 15.11 42.58 8.24
C ALA A 64 16.41 42.90 9.00
N GLU A 65 16.71 42.13 10.05
CA GLU A 65 17.88 42.23 10.91
C GLU A 65 19.03 41.32 10.45
N GLY A 66 18.85 40.55 9.37
CA GLY A 66 19.88 39.68 8.82
C GLY A 66 20.00 38.31 9.52
N ASN A 67 19.03 37.92 10.34
CA ASN A 67 18.99 36.61 10.99
C ASN A 67 18.15 35.62 10.18
N SER A 68 18.53 34.36 10.16
CA SER A 68 17.72 33.28 9.59
C SER A 68 16.95 32.52 10.68
N LYS A 69 15.68 32.22 10.41
CA LYS A 69 14.86 31.39 11.29
C LYS A 69 15.07 29.91 11.00
N HIS A 70 15.92 29.27 11.80
CA HIS A 70 16.11 27.83 11.82
C HIS A 70 15.48 27.20 13.06
N ASN A 71 14.84 26.05 12.88
CA ASN A 71 14.33 25.20 13.94
C ASN A 71 15.08 23.87 13.91
N VAL A 72 15.35 23.30 15.08
CA VAL A 72 15.97 21.97 15.16
C VAL A 72 14.88 20.94 15.47
N ILE A 73 14.71 19.96 14.59
CA ILE A 73 13.74 18.86 14.76
C ILE A 73 14.43 17.49 14.73
N PRO A 74 13.78 16.42 15.23
CA PRO A 74 14.26 15.06 15.03
C PRO A 74 14.37 14.72 13.54
N TYR A 75 15.50 14.12 13.12
CA TYR A 75 15.73 13.74 11.71
C TYR A 75 14.65 12.80 11.19
N ALA A 76 14.19 11.87 12.02
CA ALA A 76 13.13 10.91 11.72
C ALA A 76 11.80 11.55 11.28
N LEU A 77 11.58 12.83 11.62
CA LEU A 77 10.36 13.58 11.31
C LEU A 77 10.61 14.66 10.25
N SER A 78 11.82 14.78 9.71
CA SER A 78 12.06 15.72 8.63
C SER A 78 11.36 15.26 7.35
N GLU A 79 10.74 16.20 6.64
CA GLU A 79 10.10 15.94 5.35
C GLU A 79 11.05 15.21 4.40
N MET A 80 12.26 15.74 4.23
CA MET A 80 13.34 15.10 3.46
C MET A 80 13.53 13.62 3.81
N HIS A 81 13.66 13.28 5.10
CA HIS A 81 13.87 11.88 5.48
C HIS A 81 12.66 10.99 5.17
N ILE A 82 11.44 11.49 5.38
CA ILE A 82 10.23 10.72 5.11
C ILE A 82 10.07 10.49 3.60
N SER A 83 10.26 11.53 2.79
CA SER A 83 10.25 11.48 1.32
C SER A 83 11.30 10.50 0.78
N ASP A 84 12.55 10.61 1.20
CA ASP A 84 13.62 9.69 0.78
C ASP A 84 13.32 8.23 1.20
N SER A 85 12.67 8.06 2.36
CA SER A 85 12.28 6.74 2.86
C SER A 85 11.18 6.12 2.00
N LEU A 86 10.25 6.91 1.46
CA LEU A 86 9.18 6.41 0.58
C LEU A 86 9.72 5.80 -0.72
N GLU A 87 10.76 6.38 -1.30
CA GLU A 87 11.44 5.74 -2.44
C GLU A 87 12.05 4.39 -2.05
N THR A 88 12.64 4.30 -0.85
CA THR A 88 13.24 3.07 -0.34
C THR A 88 12.18 2.00 -0.08
N VAL A 89 11.01 2.41 0.43
CA VAL A 89 9.84 1.54 0.61
C VAL A 89 9.41 0.95 -0.73
N CYS A 90 9.18 1.76 -1.77
CA CYS A 90 8.74 1.22 -3.06
C CYS A 90 9.81 0.38 -3.77
N LYS A 91 11.10 0.65 -3.57
CA LYS A 91 12.18 -0.26 -4.01
C LYS A 91 12.11 -1.61 -3.27
N GLY A 92 11.79 -1.60 -1.97
CA GLY A 92 11.65 -2.80 -1.16
C GLY A 92 10.44 -3.67 -1.54
N ILE A 93 9.40 -3.09 -2.17
CA ILE A 93 8.23 -3.83 -2.65
C ILE A 93 8.58 -4.88 -3.72
N ASP A 94 9.71 -4.73 -4.43
CA ASP A 94 10.18 -5.73 -5.40
C ASP A 94 10.46 -7.11 -4.76
N ASP A 95 10.74 -7.15 -3.45
CA ASP A 95 10.99 -8.38 -2.68
C ASP A 95 9.69 -9.13 -2.30
N TYR A 96 8.53 -8.55 -2.59
CA TYR A 96 7.22 -9.10 -2.25
C TYR A 96 6.57 -9.73 -3.48
N VAL A 97 5.83 -10.82 -3.27
CA VAL A 97 4.99 -11.45 -4.29
C VAL A 97 3.53 -11.43 -3.86
N ARG A 98 2.63 -11.53 -4.84
CA ARG A 98 1.23 -11.86 -4.55
C ARG A 98 1.12 -13.34 -4.21
N ALA A 99 0.36 -13.66 -3.18
CA ALA A 99 0.05 -15.03 -2.83
C ALA A 99 -1.38 -15.14 -2.31
N THR A 100 -1.91 -16.36 -2.29
CA THR A 100 -3.21 -16.68 -1.72
C THR A 100 -3.02 -17.57 -0.51
N ARG A 101 -3.64 -17.21 0.61
CA ARG A 101 -3.68 -18.01 1.84
C ARG A 101 -4.37 -19.35 1.59
N LYS A 102 -3.74 -20.47 1.93
CA LYS A 102 -4.30 -21.82 1.70
C LYS A 102 -5.52 -22.13 2.56
N ASP A 103 -5.59 -21.53 3.74
CA ASP A 103 -6.67 -21.72 4.72
C ASP A 103 -7.93 -20.92 4.35
N SER A 104 -7.78 -19.69 3.86
CA SER A 104 -8.91 -18.77 3.63
C SER A 104 -9.17 -18.42 2.17
N GLY A 105 -8.20 -18.62 1.27
CA GLY A 105 -8.27 -18.09 -0.09
C GLY A 105 -8.00 -16.58 -0.18
N GLU A 106 -7.55 -15.94 0.91
CA GLU A 106 -7.31 -14.49 0.96
C GLU A 106 -6.03 -14.10 0.19
N LEU A 107 -6.12 -13.02 -0.59
CA LEU A 107 -4.98 -12.40 -1.25
C LEU A 107 -4.08 -11.71 -0.21
N VAL A 108 -2.78 -11.99 -0.27
CA VAL A 108 -1.76 -11.39 0.61
C VAL A 108 -0.52 -10.96 -0.18
N LEU A 109 0.26 -10.05 0.40
CA LEU A 109 1.62 -9.75 -0.04
C LEU A 109 2.59 -10.55 0.83
N LEU A 110 3.38 -11.43 0.21
CA LEU A 110 4.39 -12.22 0.91
C LEU A 110 5.78 -11.72 0.54
N LYS A 111 6.55 -11.29 1.54
CA LYS A 111 7.99 -11.07 1.34
C LYS A 111 8.70 -12.41 1.20
N LEU A 112 9.48 -12.61 0.14
CA LEU A 112 10.12 -13.91 -0.13
C LEU A 112 11.27 -14.21 0.85
N VAL A 113 12.07 -13.19 1.17
CA VAL A 113 13.27 -13.33 2.00
C VAL A 113 13.21 -12.35 3.17
N ILE A 114 13.42 -12.87 4.38
CA ILE A 114 13.50 -12.11 5.63
C ILE A 114 14.83 -12.46 6.29
N ASP A 115 15.65 -11.45 6.57
CA ASP A 115 16.97 -11.60 7.20
C ASP A 115 17.88 -12.66 6.54
N GLY A 116 17.85 -12.70 5.20
CA GLY A 116 18.65 -13.64 4.39
C GLY A 116 18.15 -15.08 4.39
N LYS A 117 16.97 -15.35 4.95
CA LYS A 117 16.32 -16.67 4.94
C LYS A 117 14.99 -16.62 4.21
N MET A 118 14.58 -17.75 3.65
CA MET A 118 13.26 -17.88 3.03
C MET A 118 12.18 -17.65 4.10
N ASN A 119 11.13 -16.92 3.74
CA ASN A 119 10.00 -16.68 4.62
C ASN A 119 9.31 -18.01 4.99
N SER A 120 9.16 -18.28 6.28
CA SER A 120 8.52 -19.49 6.81
C SER A 120 7.09 -19.64 6.34
N ASP A 121 6.41 -18.53 6.11
CA ASP A 121 4.98 -18.50 5.78
C ASP A 121 4.74 -18.91 4.32
N MET A 122 5.81 -19.13 3.54
CA MET A 122 5.71 -19.60 2.16
C MET A 122 5.01 -20.96 2.06
N SER A 123 5.09 -21.84 3.06
CA SER A 123 4.36 -23.11 3.05
C SER A 123 2.85 -22.95 3.22
N GLU A 124 2.39 -21.81 3.75
CA GLU A 124 0.99 -21.53 4.09
C GLU A 124 0.23 -20.82 2.96
N VAL A 125 0.93 -20.45 1.89
CA VAL A 125 0.37 -19.70 0.78
C VAL A 125 0.67 -20.35 -0.57
N ASP A 126 -0.15 -20.05 -1.56
CA ASP A 126 0.06 -20.36 -2.96
C ASP A 126 0.49 -19.08 -3.70
N ILE A 127 1.74 -19.03 -4.16
CA ILE A 127 2.29 -17.86 -4.88
C ILE A 127 1.58 -17.71 -6.22
N ILE A 128 1.06 -16.51 -6.48
CA ILE A 128 0.45 -16.15 -7.77
C ILE A 128 1.58 -15.79 -8.72
N GLN A 129 1.76 -16.60 -9.77
CA GLN A 129 2.77 -16.35 -10.79
C GLN A 129 2.23 -15.36 -11.82
N ASP A 130 2.76 -14.14 -11.78
CA ASP A 130 2.47 -13.15 -12.81
C ASP A 130 3.55 -13.21 -13.90
N GLY A 131 3.14 -13.04 -15.16
CA GLY A 131 4.08 -12.92 -16.29
C GLY A 131 5.08 -11.75 -16.16
N ASP A 132 4.81 -10.83 -15.23
CA ASP A 132 5.63 -9.63 -14.96
C ASP A 132 6.22 -9.57 -13.54
N LEU A 133 6.27 -10.72 -12.81
CA LEU A 133 7.06 -10.92 -11.57
C LEU A 133 7.25 -9.62 -10.74
N ASN A 134 6.19 -9.18 -10.08
CA ASN A 134 6.18 -8.04 -9.12
C ASN A 134 6.29 -6.62 -9.70
N LYS A 135 6.59 -6.42 -10.99
CA LYS A 135 6.60 -5.05 -11.58
C LYS A 135 5.29 -4.30 -11.35
N SER A 136 4.17 -5.01 -11.34
CA SER A 136 2.87 -4.43 -11.03
C SER A 136 2.79 -3.90 -9.59
N LEU A 137 3.44 -4.55 -8.62
CA LEU A 137 3.39 -4.13 -7.22
C LEU A 137 4.13 -2.81 -7.02
N LYS A 138 5.36 -2.72 -7.54
CA LYS A 138 6.13 -1.49 -7.50
C LYS A 138 5.40 -0.35 -8.22
N TYR A 139 4.81 -0.61 -9.39
CA TYR A 139 4.02 0.38 -10.11
C TYR A 139 2.87 0.96 -9.26
N TYR A 140 2.11 0.12 -8.55
CA TYR A 140 1.07 0.60 -7.66
C TYR A 140 1.63 1.33 -6.43
N CYS A 141 2.79 0.90 -5.91
CA CYS A 141 3.45 1.61 -4.82
C CYS A 141 3.84 3.02 -5.25
N ASP A 142 4.57 3.14 -6.36
CA ASP A 142 5.01 4.41 -6.93
C ASP A 142 3.79 5.33 -7.15
N GLY A 143 2.73 4.82 -7.76
CA GLY A 143 1.51 5.61 -7.99
C GLY A 143 0.81 6.10 -6.71
N ILE A 144 0.79 5.29 -5.64
CA ILE A 144 0.25 5.72 -4.34
C ILE A 144 1.15 6.78 -3.70
N VAL A 145 2.47 6.59 -3.74
CA VAL A 145 3.42 7.53 -3.18
C VAL A 145 3.37 8.87 -3.93
N GLU A 146 3.42 8.84 -5.26
CA GLU A 146 3.34 10.04 -6.10
C GLU A 146 2.08 10.88 -5.84
N GLU A 147 0.94 10.23 -5.61
CA GLU A 147 -0.33 10.94 -5.39
C GLU A 147 -0.48 11.46 -3.95
N TYR A 148 0.03 10.73 -2.94
CA TYR A 148 -0.26 10.98 -1.53
C TYR A 148 0.97 11.30 -0.66
N GLU A 149 2.13 11.58 -1.24
CA GLU A 149 3.38 11.86 -0.51
C GLU A 149 3.19 12.96 0.56
N GLU A 150 2.57 14.08 0.19
CA GLU A 150 2.35 15.19 1.13
C GLU A 150 1.51 14.78 2.36
N ASP A 151 0.48 13.96 2.15
CA ASP A 151 -0.39 13.47 3.23
C ASP A 151 0.37 12.50 4.13
N ILE A 152 1.19 11.61 3.54
CA ILE A 152 2.04 10.68 4.27
C ILE A 152 3.03 11.46 5.14
N VAL A 153 3.75 12.43 4.56
CA VAL A 153 4.71 13.28 5.29
C VAL A 153 4.04 13.95 6.48
N LYS A 154 2.91 14.64 6.26
CA LYS A 154 2.17 15.36 7.31
C LYS A 154 1.69 14.42 8.41
N MET A 155 1.26 13.21 8.06
CA MET A 155 0.76 12.21 8.99
C MET A 155 1.87 11.67 9.90
N PHE A 156 3.03 11.33 9.34
CA PHE A 156 4.16 10.83 10.10
C PHE A 156 4.82 11.92 10.96
N GLN A 157 4.91 13.16 10.47
CA GLN A 157 5.34 14.32 11.27
C GLN A 157 4.48 14.54 12.52
N LYS A 158 3.16 14.32 12.40
CA LYS A 158 2.20 14.41 13.51
C LYS A 158 2.18 13.17 14.42
N LYS A 159 2.94 12.11 14.08
CA LYS A 159 2.96 10.83 14.79
C LYS A 159 1.57 10.24 14.93
N GLU A 160 0.83 10.20 13.83
CA GLU A 160 -0.52 9.62 13.79
C GLU A 160 -0.52 8.19 14.32
N LYS A 161 -1.38 7.89 15.31
CA LYS A 161 -1.36 6.59 16.00
C LYS A 161 -1.89 5.46 15.12
N SER A 162 -2.83 5.80 14.25
CA SER A 162 -3.49 4.86 13.34
C SER A 162 -3.16 5.18 11.89
N ALA A 163 -1.88 5.41 11.60
CA ALA A 163 -1.41 5.86 10.28
C ALA A 163 -1.91 4.96 9.13
N GLU A 164 -1.97 3.64 9.34
CA GLU A 164 -2.45 2.69 8.33
C GLU A 164 -3.91 2.94 7.98
N ASN A 165 -4.80 2.96 8.98
CA ASN A 165 -6.22 3.22 8.76
C ASN A 165 -6.44 4.65 8.23
N LYS A 166 -5.69 5.63 8.76
CA LYS A 166 -5.81 7.01 8.34
C LYS A 166 -5.45 7.17 6.87
N LEU A 167 -4.33 6.62 6.42
CA LEU A 167 -3.97 6.72 5.02
C LEU A 167 -4.91 5.87 4.16
N CYS A 168 -5.00 4.58 4.44
CA CYS A 168 -5.58 3.63 3.49
C CYS A 168 -7.11 3.60 3.48
N GLN A 169 -7.79 4.03 4.56
CA GLN A 169 -9.24 4.11 4.60
C GLN A 169 -9.76 5.55 4.55
N ASP A 170 -9.13 6.50 5.25
CA ASP A 170 -9.66 7.86 5.32
C ASP A 170 -9.22 8.75 4.15
N VAL A 171 -7.94 8.70 3.79
CA VAL A 171 -7.34 9.59 2.78
C VAL A 171 -7.50 9.00 1.38
N THR A 172 -6.95 7.81 1.14
CA THR A 172 -6.88 7.21 -0.21
C THR A 172 -8.12 6.43 -0.60
N LYS A 173 -8.94 6.02 0.39
CA LYS A 173 -10.14 5.18 0.19
C LYS A 173 -9.86 3.82 -0.47
N LEU A 174 -8.60 3.38 -0.51
CA LEU A 174 -8.21 2.10 -1.14
C LEU A 174 -8.68 0.89 -0.32
N CYS A 175 -8.77 1.02 1.00
CA CYS A 175 -9.25 -0.01 1.88
C CYS A 175 -10.69 0.26 2.31
N LYS A 176 -11.54 -0.75 2.19
CA LYS A 176 -12.90 -0.70 2.73
C LYS A 176 -12.90 -0.69 4.28
N PRO A 177 -13.79 0.07 4.93
CA PRO A 177 -14.00 -0.01 6.37
C PRO A 177 -14.53 -1.39 6.77
N MET A 178 -14.09 -1.91 7.92
CA MET A 178 -14.48 -3.23 8.45
C MET A 178 -16.00 -3.49 8.50
N ALA A 179 -16.83 -2.45 8.54
CA ALA A 179 -18.30 -2.56 8.55
C ALA A 179 -18.91 -3.04 7.21
N SER A 180 -18.14 -3.14 6.13
CA SER A 180 -18.64 -3.49 4.80
C SER A 180 -18.33 -4.94 4.37
N ILE A 181 -17.83 -5.77 5.29
CA ILE A 181 -17.51 -7.18 5.02
C ILE A 181 -18.75 -8.09 5.19
N HIS A 182 -19.85 -7.58 5.75
CA HIS A 182 -21.05 -8.37 6.05
C HIS A 182 -22.18 -8.31 5.03
N ASP A 183 -22.08 -7.52 3.96
CA ASP A 183 -23.20 -7.34 3.01
C ASP A 183 -23.14 -8.24 1.75
N ASP A 184 -22.16 -9.12 1.63
CA ASP A 184 -21.96 -9.98 0.45
C ASP A 184 -22.07 -11.51 0.75
N LEU A 185 -22.87 -11.91 1.76
CA LEU A 185 -23.24 -13.33 1.99
C LEU A 185 -24.69 -13.62 1.59
#